data_AF-A0A5C4XH14-F1
#
_entry.id   AF-A0A5C4XH14-F1
#
_cell.length_a   1.000
_cell.length_b   1.000
_cell.length_c   1.000
_cell.angle_alpha   90.00
_cell.angle_beta   90.00
_cell.angle_gamma   90.00
#
_symmetry.space_group_name_H-M   'P 1'
#
loop_
_entity.id
_entity.type
_entity.pdbx_description
1 polymer ?
#
loop_
_entity_poly.entity_id
_entity_poly.type
_entity_poly.pdbx_seq_one_letter_code
_entity_poly.pdbx_strand_id
1 'polypeptide(L)'
;MSEQVRDGWFVRAAARVGDLGSPFYDEEHQRDVWNEASAIGFQLLLWLLPLTAVVSVWVGGATAVPYALLMFVAPGAASWVVFGYARAHGVLGEDTRGVKPLRWRVLAWLALGIALCAGVVRAQGGGDGFAGGMATGFVVGGVLAAVAIAVSGLVGRRRAQRLSAGGRSS
;
A
#
# COMPACT_ATOMS: atom_id res chain seq x y z
N MET A 1 -14.34 -4.02 20.79
CA MET A 1 -12.96 -3.49 20.76
C MET A 1 -12.74 -2.78 22.09
N SER A 2 -11.71 -3.13 22.87
CA SER A 2 -11.49 -2.53 24.19
C SER A 2 -11.07 -1.06 24.04
N GLU A 3 -11.50 -0.20 24.96
CA GLU A 3 -11.15 1.24 25.01
C GLU A 3 -9.62 1.46 24.94
N GLN A 4 -8.84 0.52 25.47
CA GLN A 4 -7.37 0.51 25.40
C GLN A 4 -6.78 0.56 23.98
N VAL A 5 -7.48 0.04 22.96
CA VAL A 5 -6.99 0.07 21.56
C VAL A 5 -7.25 1.44 20.92
N ARG A 6 -8.38 2.09 21.25
CA ARG A 6 -8.69 3.45 20.78
C ARG A 6 -7.74 4.48 21.37
N ASP A 7 -7.30 4.26 22.61
CA ASP A 7 -6.37 5.16 23.32
C ASP A 7 -4.92 4.66 23.30
N GLY A 8 -4.55 3.84 22.31
CA GLY A 8 -3.19 3.35 22.16
C GLY A 8 -2.18 4.45 21.79
N TRP A 9 -0.89 4.20 22.07
CA TRP A 9 0.20 5.14 21.71
C TRP A 9 0.23 5.45 20.20
N PHE A 10 -0.10 4.46 19.37
CA PHE A 10 -0.15 4.60 17.92
C PHE A 10 -1.22 5.60 17.47
N VAL A 11 -2.45 5.50 18.00
CA VAL A 11 -3.55 6.42 17.67
C VAL A 11 -3.20 7.85 18.07
N ARG A 12 -2.63 8.03 19.27
CA ARG A 12 -2.17 9.35 19.74
C ARG A 12 -1.08 9.93 18.84
N ALA A 13 -0.10 9.12 18.44
CA ALA A 13 0.98 9.57 17.55
C ALA A 13 0.44 9.97 16.18
N ALA A 14 -0.43 9.14 15.58
CA ALA A 14 -1.06 9.43 14.30
C ALA A 14 -1.94 10.69 14.36
N ALA A 15 -2.71 10.86 15.44
CA ALA A 15 -3.51 12.07 15.65
C ALA A 15 -2.65 13.32 15.78
N ARG A 16 -1.47 13.21 16.40
CA ARG A 16 -0.53 14.33 16.51
C ARG A 16 0.17 14.65 15.19
N VAL A 17 0.51 13.64 14.39
CA VAL A 17 1.08 13.82 13.04
C VAL A 17 0.07 14.46 12.09
N GLY A 18 -1.21 14.07 12.18
CA GLY A 18 -2.29 14.62 11.38
C GLY A 18 -2.90 15.92 11.93
N ASP A 19 -2.40 16.42 13.06
CA ASP A 19 -2.94 17.56 13.81
C ASP A 19 -4.47 17.49 14.05
N LEU A 20 -4.97 16.28 14.33
CA LEU A 20 -6.40 15.99 14.42
C LEU A 20 -7.10 16.61 15.63
N GLY A 21 -6.35 17.23 16.54
CA GLY A 21 -6.89 17.96 17.71
C GLY A 21 -7.09 19.46 17.47
N SER A 22 -6.85 19.94 16.24
CA SER A 22 -7.05 21.34 15.87
C SER A 22 -8.55 21.71 15.85
N PRO A 23 -8.93 22.93 16.28
CA PRO A 23 -10.31 23.44 16.15
C PRO A 23 -10.84 23.40 14.71
N PHE A 24 -9.95 23.32 13.72
CA PHE A 24 -10.30 23.11 12.31
C PHE A 24 -11.20 21.89 12.10
N TYR A 25 -11.07 20.84 12.91
CA TYR A 25 -11.84 19.60 12.79
C TYR A 25 -13.17 19.61 13.56
N ASP A 26 -13.52 20.72 14.24
CA ASP A 26 -14.78 20.86 14.98
C ASP A 26 -15.97 21.02 14.02
N GLU A 27 -15.74 21.58 12.82
CA GLU A 27 -16.75 21.71 11.77
C GLU A 27 -16.76 20.48 10.85
N GLU A 28 -17.93 19.82 10.77
CA GLU A 28 -18.13 18.61 9.96
C GLU A 28 -17.76 18.83 8.48
N HIS A 29 -18.19 19.95 7.90
CA HIS A 29 -17.93 20.25 6.49
C HIS A 29 -16.43 20.44 6.20
N GLN A 30 -15.70 21.15 7.07
CA GLN A 30 -14.27 21.37 6.90
C GLN A 30 -13.50 20.06 6.99
N ARG A 31 -13.86 19.21 7.97
CA ARG A 31 -13.30 17.88 8.13
C ARG A 31 -13.51 17.02 6.90
N ASP A 32 -14.72 17.01 6.33
CA ASP A 32 -15.04 16.18 5.17
C ASP A 32 -14.28 16.61 3.91
N VAL A 33 -14.30 17.91 3.59
CA VAL A 33 -13.57 18.45 2.44
C VAL A 33 -12.06 18.21 2.58
N TRP A 34 -11.52 18.38 3.78
CA TRP A 34 -10.11 18.11 4.03
C TRP A 34 -9.76 16.63 3.91
N ASN A 35 -10.63 15.73 4.37
CA ASN A 35 -10.47 14.29 4.20
C ASN A 35 -10.53 13.88 2.73
N GLU A 36 -11.43 14.46 1.93
CA GLU A 36 -11.51 14.24 0.49
C GLU A 36 -10.24 14.72 -0.22
N ALA A 37 -9.79 15.94 0.06
CA ALA A 37 -8.56 16.50 -0.50
C ALA A 37 -7.33 15.66 -0.12
N SER A 38 -7.24 15.24 1.14
CA SER A 38 -6.17 14.37 1.65
C SER A 38 -6.19 13.01 0.97
N ALA A 39 -7.38 12.42 0.73
CA ALA A 39 -7.52 11.16 0.00
C ALA A 39 -7.08 11.29 -1.46
N ILE A 40 -7.43 12.39 -2.13
CA ILE A 40 -6.97 12.69 -3.50
C ILE A 40 -5.44 12.85 -3.51
N GLY A 41 -4.87 13.65 -2.61
CA GLY A 41 -3.43 13.86 -2.50
C GLY A 41 -2.66 12.57 -2.23
N PHE A 42 -3.15 11.76 -1.29
CA PHE A 42 -2.59 10.44 -1.01
C PHE A 42 -2.66 9.52 -2.23
N GLN A 43 -3.78 9.54 -2.96
CA GLN A 43 -3.93 8.75 -4.17
C GLN A 43 -2.98 9.19 -5.30
N LEU A 44 -2.73 10.49 -5.43
CA LEU A 44 -1.74 11.02 -6.36
C LEU A 44 -0.33 10.55 -5.97
N LEU A 45 0.05 10.64 -4.70
CA LEU A 45 1.35 10.14 -4.22
C LEU A 45 1.52 8.64 -4.44
N LEU A 46 0.45 7.86 -4.22
CA LEU A 46 0.41 6.42 -4.51
C LEU A 46 0.71 6.11 -5.98
N TRP A 47 0.42 6.99 -6.93
CA TRP A 47 0.74 6.76 -8.35
C TRP A 47 2.05 7.39 -8.77
N LEU A 48 2.31 8.63 -8.35
CA LEU A 48 3.46 9.41 -8.81
C LEU A 48 4.78 8.89 -8.27
N LEU A 49 4.83 8.44 -7.01
CA LEU A 49 6.08 7.94 -6.42
C LEU A 49 6.56 6.63 -7.08
N PRO A 50 5.71 5.59 -7.27
CA PRO A 50 6.13 4.39 -8.01
C PRO A 50 6.47 4.67 -9.48
N LEU A 51 5.72 5.56 -10.14
CA LEU A 51 6.03 5.95 -11.51
C LEU A 51 7.41 6.63 -11.59
N THR A 52 7.67 7.57 -10.67
CA THR A 52 8.95 8.28 -10.57
C THR A 52 10.08 7.32 -10.20
N ALA A 53 9.84 6.34 -9.34
CA ALA A 53 10.79 5.27 -9.03
C ALA A 53 11.20 4.50 -10.29
N VAL A 54 10.23 4.06 -11.10
CA VAL A 54 10.49 3.40 -12.38
C VAL A 54 11.34 4.31 -13.27
N VAL A 55 10.88 5.53 -13.55
CA VAL A 55 11.60 6.48 -14.41
C VAL A 55 13.03 6.72 -13.91
N SER A 56 13.22 6.87 -12.61
CA SER A 56 14.54 7.12 -12.00
C SER A 56 15.52 5.99 -12.27
N VAL A 57 15.10 4.71 -12.20
CA VAL A 57 15.99 3.58 -12.52
C VAL A 57 16.28 3.48 -14.02
N TRP A 58 15.29 3.79 -14.86
CA TRP A 58 15.46 3.71 -16.31
C TRP A 58 16.36 4.82 -16.85
N VAL A 59 16.28 6.02 -16.29
CA VAL A 59 17.10 7.18 -16.69
C VAL A 59 18.41 7.25 -15.93
N GLY A 60 18.37 7.11 -14.60
CA GLY A 60 19.52 7.28 -13.71
C GLY A 60 20.37 6.02 -13.52
N GLY A 61 19.88 4.84 -13.91
CA GLY A 61 20.63 3.59 -13.81
C GLY A 61 20.90 3.14 -12.37
N ALA A 62 22.05 2.51 -12.12
CA ALA A 62 22.35 1.81 -10.87
C ALA A 62 22.35 2.74 -9.63
N THR A 63 22.83 3.97 -9.79
CA THR A 63 22.93 4.95 -8.70
C THR A 63 21.56 5.40 -8.20
N ALA A 64 20.53 5.34 -9.04
CA ALA A 64 19.16 5.71 -8.68
C ALA A 64 18.39 4.60 -7.93
N VAL A 65 18.88 3.36 -7.97
CA VAL A 65 18.19 2.18 -7.40
C VAL A 65 17.80 2.34 -5.91
N PRO A 66 18.67 2.74 -4.97
CA PRO A 66 18.27 2.84 -3.57
C PRO A 66 17.14 3.87 -3.36
N TYR A 67 17.19 4.99 -4.07
CA TYR A 67 16.16 6.02 -4.01
C TYR A 67 14.84 5.56 -4.64
N ALA A 68 14.91 4.87 -5.77
CA ALA A 68 13.74 4.32 -6.43
C ALA A 68 13.03 3.26 -5.57
N LEU A 69 13.79 2.38 -4.90
CA LEU A 69 13.21 1.42 -3.97
C LEU A 69 12.47 2.12 -2.82
N LEU A 70 13.09 3.16 -2.24
CA LEU A 70 12.44 3.96 -1.21
C LEU A 70 11.15 4.62 -1.72
N MET A 71 11.19 5.26 -2.89
CA MET A 71 10.03 5.90 -3.52
C MET A 71 8.90 4.89 -3.81
N PHE A 72 9.23 3.66 -4.20
CA PHE A 72 8.23 2.63 -4.48
C PHE A 72 7.58 2.08 -3.20
N VAL A 73 8.38 1.89 -2.13
CA VAL A 73 7.91 1.27 -0.87
C VAL A 73 7.22 2.28 0.06
N ALA A 74 7.69 3.54 0.11
CA ALA A 74 7.17 4.57 0.99
C ALA A 74 5.64 4.76 0.96
N PRO A 75 4.97 4.87 -0.21
CA PRO A 75 3.52 5.04 -0.23
C PRO A 75 2.78 3.76 0.23
N GLY A 76 3.39 2.58 0.07
CA GLY A 76 2.89 1.33 0.64
C GLY A 76 2.96 1.33 2.16
N ALA A 77 4.08 1.77 2.74
CA ALA A 77 4.22 1.93 4.19
C ALA A 77 3.21 2.94 4.76
N ALA A 78 3.01 4.09 4.08
CA ALA A 78 1.98 5.05 4.46
C ALA A 78 0.57 4.45 4.40
N SER A 79 0.28 3.61 3.39
CA SER A 79 -1.00 2.88 3.31
C SER A 79 -1.23 1.97 4.51
N TRP A 80 -0.20 1.30 5.01
CA TRP A 80 -0.29 0.48 6.23
C TRP A 80 -0.62 1.30 7.47
N VAL A 81 -0.08 2.51 7.59
CA VAL A 81 -0.44 3.42 8.69
C VAL A 81 -1.92 3.80 8.60
N VAL A 82 -2.40 4.16 7.41
CA VAL A 82 -3.83 4.49 7.17
C VAL A 82 -4.73 3.31 7.53
N PHE A 83 -4.42 2.10 7.06
CA PHE A 83 -5.20 0.90 7.39
C PHE A 83 -5.14 0.55 8.87
N GLY A 84 -3.97 0.69 9.51
CA GLY A 84 -3.81 0.49 10.94
C GLY A 84 -4.64 1.46 11.76
N TYR A 85 -4.65 2.74 11.37
CA TYR A 85 -5.43 3.78 12.02
C TYR A 85 -6.94 3.55 11.87
N ALA A 86 -7.40 3.25 10.65
CA ALA A 86 -8.79 2.91 10.38
C ALA A 86 -9.23 1.69 11.20
N ARG A 87 -8.41 0.63 11.22
CA ARG A 87 -8.67 -0.58 12.00
C ARG A 87 -8.74 -0.29 13.50
N ALA A 88 -7.87 0.58 14.03
CA ALA A 88 -7.90 0.99 15.45
C ALA A 88 -9.18 1.75 15.81
N HIS A 89 -9.87 2.33 14.84
CA HIS A 89 -11.19 2.97 14.97
C HIS A 89 -12.36 2.05 14.61
N GLY A 90 -12.10 0.75 14.39
CA GLY A 90 -13.14 -0.22 14.06
C GLY A 90 -13.65 -0.14 12.63
N VAL A 91 -13.04 0.70 11.79
CA VAL A 91 -13.35 0.78 10.36
C VAL A 91 -12.55 -0.30 9.64
N LEU A 92 -13.19 -1.46 9.44
CA LEU A 92 -12.62 -2.54 8.64
C LEU A 92 -12.89 -2.27 7.16
N GLY A 93 -11.86 -2.35 6.32
CA GLY A 93 -12.00 -2.23 4.87
C GLY A 93 -12.93 -3.27 4.23
N GLU A 94 -13.45 -4.25 4.99
CA GLU A 94 -14.44 -5.24 4.55
C GLU A 94 -15.86 -4.67 4.45
N ASP A 95 -16.15 -3.54 5.12
CA ASP A 95 -17.42 -2.83 4.99
C ASP A 95 -17.54 -2.02 3.68
N THR A 96 -16.53 -2.10 2.81
CA THR A 96 -16.64 -1.61 1.43
C THR A 96 -17.51 -2.52 0.56
N ARG A 97 -18.77 -2.72 0.95
CA ARG A 97 -19.79 -3.29 0.07
C ARG A 97 -19.85 -2.44 -1.20
N GLY A 98 -19.42 -3.02 -2.32
CA GLY A 98 -19.50 -2.39 -3.64
C GLY A 98 -18.18 -1.88 -4.22
N VAL A 99 -17.09 -1.76 -3.44
CA VAL A 99 -15.78 -1.42 -4.00
C VAL A 99 -15.14 -2.68 -4.56
N LYS A 100 -15.49 -3.02 -5.80
CA LYS A 100 -14.70 -3.98 -6.57
C LYS A 100 -13.30 -3.37 -6.71
N PRO A 101 -12.21 -4.03 -6.24
CA PRO A 101 -10.87 -3.53 -6.52
C PRO A 101 -10.79 -3.40 -8.03
N LEU A 102 -10.67 -2.16 -8.47
CA LEU A 102 -10.82 -1.79 -9.86
C LEU A 102 -9.70 -2.52 -10.60
N ARG A 103 -10.06 -3.53 -11.40
CA ARG A 103 -9.10 -4.54 -11.93
C ARG A 103 -7.88 -3.87 -12.57
N TRP A 104 -8.07 -2.71 -13.22
CA TRP A 104 -6.98 -1.95 -13.82
C TRP A 104 -5.97 -1.42 -12.80
N ARG A 105 -6.37 -1.02 -11.58
CA ARG A 105 -5.43 -0.50 -10.57
C ARG A 105 -4.44 -1.57 -10.17
N VAL A 106 -4.93 -2.79 -9.92
CA VAL A 106 -4.07 -3.94 -9.61
C VAL A 106 -3.12 -4.23 -10.77
N LEU A 107 -3.64 -4.22 -12.00
CA LEU A 107 -2.81 -4.43 -13.20
C LEU A 107 -1.76 -3.32 -13.40
N ALA A 108 -2.12 -2.06 -13.15
CA ALA A 108 -1.19 -0.94 -13.25
C ALA A 108 -0.09 -1.01 -12.19
N TRP A 109 -0.43 -1.37 -10.95
CA TRP A 109 0.57 -1.61 -9.90
C TRP A 109 1.49 -2.79 -10.21
N LEU A 110 0.95 -3.89 -10.75
CA LEU A 110 1.75 -5.02 -11.22
C LEU A 110 2.68 -4.60 -12.36
N ALA A 111 2.19 -3.82 -13.33
CA ALA A 111 3.00 -3.32 -14.44
C ALA A 111 4.14 -2.41 -13.95
N LEU A 112 3.86 -1.48 -13.02
CA LEU A 112 4.89 -0.63 -12.40
C LEU A 112 5.91 -1.46 -11.62
N GLY A 113 5.47 -2.47 -10.86
CA GLY A 113 6.37 -3.39 -10.15
C GLY A 113 7.29 -4.16 -11.09
N ILE A 114 6.75 -4.74 -12.16
CA ILE A 114 7.53 -5.44 -13.19
C ILE A 114 8.51 -4.48 -13.88
N ALA A 115 8.07 -3.27 -14.25
CA ALA A 115 8.92 -2.27 -14.89
C ALA A 115 10.06 -1.81 -13.98
N LEU A 116 9.82 -1.66 -12.68
CA LEU A 116 10.86 -1.35 -11.70
C LEU A 116 11.87 -2.51 -11.60
N CYS A 117 11.38 -3.73 -11.46
CA CYS A 117 12.22 -4.93 -11.36
C CYS A 117 13.11 -5.11 -12.59
N ALA A 118 12.54 -5.00 -13.80
CA ALA A 118 13.27 -5.04 -15.04
C ALA A 118 14.31 -3.91 -15.14
N GLY A 119 13.92 -2.69 -14.73
CA GLY A 119 14.83 -1.55 -14.65
C GLY A 119 16.02 -1.83 -13.73
N VAL A 120 15.79 -2.40 -12.54
CA VAL A 120 16.84 -2.73 -11.58
C VAL A 120 17.77 -3.80 -12.11
N VAL A 121 17.24 -4.90 -12.67
CA VAL A 121 18.05 -5.97 -13.27
C VAL A 121 18.92 -5.43 -14.40
N ARG A 122 18.34 -4.59 -15.27
CA ARG A 122 19.08 -3.91 -16.34
C ARG A 122 20.17 -2.98 -15.78
N ALA A 123 19.83 -2.16 -14.80
CA ALA A 123 20.73 -1.16 -14.23
C ALA A 123 21.92 -1.77 -13.49
N GLN A 124 21.71 -2.93 -12.85
CA GLN A 124 22.77 -3.69 -12.16
C GLN A 124 23.61 -4.54 -13.12
N GLY A 125 23.26 -4.56 -14.42
CA GLY A 125 24.12 -5.01 -15.51
C GLY A 125 24.65 -6.42 -15.36
N GLY A 126 23.80 -7.44 -15.49
CA GLY A 126 24.19 -8.83 -15.83
C GLY A 126 25.41 -9.42 -15.10
N GLY A 127 25.72 -8.95 -13.90
CA GLY A 127 26.96 -9.35 -13.22
C GLY A 127 26.80 -10.75 -12.67
N ASP A 128 27.60 -11.68 -13.17
CA ASP A 128 27.75 -13.07 -12.68
C ASP A 128 28.29 -13.16 -11.22
N GLY A 129 28.18 -12.08 -10.44
CA GLY A 129 28.67 -11.94 -9.09
C GLY A 129 27.56 -11.83 -8.04
N PHE A 130 27.97 -11.95 -6.78
CA PHE A 130 27.10 -11.94 -5.59
C PHE A 130 26.09 -10.76 -5.56
N ALA A 131 26.49 -9.58 -6.01
CA ALA A 131 25.63 -8.39 -6.06
C ALA A 131 24.48 -8.51 -7.08
N GLY A 132 24.75 -9.08 -8.26
CA GLY A 132 23.73 -9.37 -9.28
C GLY A 132 22.76 -10.46 -8.82
N GLY A 133 23.27 -11.49 -8.14
CA GLY A 133 22.47 -12.52 -7.49
C GLY A 133 21.57 -11.98 -6.38
N MET A 134 22.07 -11.05 -5.54
CA MET A 134 21.28 -10.39 -4.49
C MET A 134 20.18 -9.49 -5.06
N ALA A 135 20.50 -8.69 -6.08
CA ALA A 135 19.51 -7.83 -6.74
C ALA A 135 18.38 -8.67 -7.36
N THR A 136 18.74 -9.77 -8.02
CA THR A 136 17.78 -10.72 -8.59
C THR A 136 16.97 -11.41 -7.50
N GLY A 137 17.60 -11.84 -6.40
CA GLY A 137 16.93 -12.45 -5.26
C GLY A 137 15.94 -11.52 -4.56
N PHE A 138 16.27 -10.24 -4.42
CA PHE A 138 15.38 -9.23 -3.84
C PHE A 138 14.17 -8.97 -4.75
N VAL A 139 14.39 -8.87 -6.06
CA VAL A 139 13.33 -8.73 -7.07
C VAL A 139 12.41 -9.95 -7.06
N VAL A 140 12.96 -11.16 -7.14
CA VAL A 140 12.19 -12.41 -7.14
C VAL A 140 11.44 -12.60 -5.81
N GLY A 141 12.10 -12.35 -4.68
CA GLY A 141 11.49 -12.40 -3.35
C GLY A 141 10.35 -11.40 -3.19
N GLY A 142 10.53 -10.16 -3.67
CA GLY A 142 9.49 -9.13 -3.66
C GLY A 142 8.26 -9.51 -4.51
N VAL A 143 8.48 -10.05 -5.70
CA VAL A 143 7.39 -10.55 -6.57
C VAL A 143 6.66 -11.72 -5.92
N LEU A 144 7.38 -12.69 -5.37
CA LEU A 144 6.78 -13.85 -4.69
C LEU A 144 5.98 -13.43 -3.44
N ALA A 145 6.49 -12.49 -2.65
CA ALA A 145 5.78 -11.95 -1.50
C ALA A 145 4.48 -11.24 -1.92
N ALA A 146 4.53 -10.41 -2.98
CA ALA A 146 3.35 -9.74 -3.50
C ALA A 146 2.28 -10.73 -4.00
N VAL A 147 2.70 -11.80 -4.69
CA VAL A 147 1.80 -12.88 -5.14
C VAL A 147 1.20 -13.62 -3.93
N ALA A 148 2.02 -13.98 -2.93
CA ALA A 148 1.55 -14.67 -1.74
C ALA A 148 0.50 -13.86 -0.97
N ILE A 149 0.70 -12.54 -0.83
CA ILE A 149 -0.28 -11.63 -0.21
C ILE A 149 -1.58 -11.59 -1.03
N ALA A 150 -1.49 -11.46 -2.36
CA ALA A 150 -2.66 -11.43 -3.23
C ALA A 150 -3.46 -12.75 -3.18
N VAL A 151 -2.78 -13.89 -3.22
CA VAL A 151 -3.39 -15.22 -3.11
C VAL A 151 -4.03 -15.42 -1.74
N SER A 152 -3.35 -15.04 -0.66
CA SER A 152 -3.88 -15.15 0.71
C SER A 152 -5.16 -14.33 0.88
N GLY A 153 -5.19 -13.10 0.32
CA GLY A 153 -6.39 -12.28 0.28
C GLY A 153 -7.54 -12.90 -0.52
N LEU A 154 -7.24 -13.50 -1.67
CA LEU A 154 -8.25 -14.20 -2.49
C LEU A 154 -8.80 -15.46 -1.81
N VAL A 155 -7.95 -16.27 -1.18
CA VAL A 155 -8.34 -17.48 -0.46
C VAL A 155 -9.16 -17.14 0.79
N GLY A 156 -8.77 -16.10 1.54
CA GLY A 156 -9.52 -15.60 2.68
C GLY A 156 -10.94 -15.17 2.29
N ARG A 157 -11.06 -14.42 1.19
CA ARG A 157 -12.38 -14.03 0.63
C ARG A 157 -13.22 -15.22 0.21
N ARG A 158 -12.63 -16.23 -0.44
CA ARG A 158 -13.36 -17.46 -0.82
C ARG A 158 -13.85 -18.25 0.40
N ARG A 159 -13.07 -18.31 1.48
CA ARG A 159 -13.48 -18.97 2.73
C ARG A 159 -14.63 -18.23 3.41
N ALA A 160 -14.56 -16.89 3.48
CA ALA A 160 -15.64 -16.07 4.03
C ALA A 160 -16.96 -16.26 3.26
N GLN A 161 -16.91 -16.28 1.93
CA GLN A 161 -18.08 -16.51 1.08
C GLN A 161 -18.72 -17.90 1.28
N ARG A 162 -17.93 -18.94 1.51
CA ARG A 162 -18.45 -20.30 1.78
C ARG A 162 -19.16 -20.38 3.14
N LEU A 163 -18.63 -19.71 4.16
CA LEU A 163 -19.25 -19.65 5.48
C LEU A 163 -20.57 -18.87 5.45
N SER A 164 -20.65 -17.77 4.69
CA SER A 164 -21.90 -17.01 4.52
C SER A 164 -22.96 -17.71 3.67
N ALA A 165 -22.56 -18.61 2.76
CA ALA A 165 -23.48 -19.41 1.95
C ALA A 165 -24.05 -20.62 2.70
N GLY A 166 -23.32 -21.19 3.67
CA GLY A 166 -23.77 -22.32 4.49
C GLY A 166 -24.72 -21.96 5.64
N GLY A 167 -24.85 -20.68 6.01
CA GLY A 167 -25.69 -20.23 7.12
C GLY A 167 -27.14 -19.84 6.77
N ARG A 168 -27.61 -20.09 5.53
CA ARG A 168 -28.97 -19.73 5.08
C ARG A 168 -29.95 -20.91 5.01
N SER A 169 -29.61 -22.06 5.60
CA SER A 169 -30.44 -23.29 5.53
C SER A 169 -30.75 -23.90 6.89
N SER A 170 -30.93 -23.09 7.93
CA SER A 170 -31.43 -23.54 9.24
C SER A 170 -32.51 -22.61 9.76
#